data_AF-A0A1V2QL45-F1
#
_entry.id   AF-A0A1V2QL45-F1
#
_cell.length_a   1.000
_cell.length_b   1.000
_cell.length_c   1.000
_cell.angle_alpha   90.00
_cell.angle_beta   90.00
_cell.angle_gamma   90.00
#
_symmetry.space_group_name_H-M   'P 1'
#
loop_
_entity.id
_entity.type
_entity.pdbx_description
1 polymer ?
#
loop_
_entity_poly.entity_id
_entity_poly.type
_entity_poly.pdbx_seq_one_letter_code
_entity_poly.pdbx_strand_id
1 'polypeptide(L)'
;MSDDNIRRVWTEDELDAALEVLNADVRTDEQVLSRARAALMITTESGENEVTTTEERTTAEPAIGERRPRRSGRRWLATAAGVGVLVAGALIAQTVSFGGRAPATAEAVQTLDRAAAQTIGAVDEPVGPGQYRYIAMRTWGLETHDMGDKVFANLAENLIETWVPANEQDEWMLRRDTTDNNQWVIGTEEEAKAAGAEAGFASVEGEWRAKCGDFHSDVKCQTEGNWQNPTAAWQASLPTDPDALFERLNADAPDNDRGGLELLVYAADALCSSLITKDVRANIYKALEKIPGLQVTEKQANLGGRIGIALGVDDGDVRQDIIIDPATGQFIGQRQVTTDDVNGFKAGTVTSLSSVTTHVVDAMGVKPTG
;
A
#
# COMPACT_ATOMS: atom_id res chain seq x y z
N MET A 1 3.74 -16.68 43.78
CA MET A 1 2.44 -16.49 44.46
C MET A 1 2.47 -15.10 45.08
N SER A 2 1.68 -14.13 44.66
CA SER A 2 0.53 -14.13 43.76
C SER A 2 0.48 -12.83 42.96
N ASP A 3 -0.14 -12.96 41.78
CA ASP A 3 -0.56 -11.90 40.88
C ASP A 3 -1.42 -10.84 41.56
N ASP A 4 -1.23 -9.57 41.18
CA ASP A 4 -2.33 -8.63 41.07
C ASP A 4 -1.94 -7.47 40.12
N ASN A 5 -2.28 -7.63 38.83
CA ASN A 5 -2.26 -6.53 37.88
C ASN A 5 -3.55 -6.58 37.05
N ILE A 6 -4.67 -6.33 37.74
CA ILE A 6 -6.00 -6.27 37.13
C ILE A 6 -6.11 -4.93 36.38
N ARG A 7 -6.24 -5.00 35.05
CA ARG A 7 -6.62 -3.87 34.19
C ARG A 7 -7.94 -3.28 34.68
N ARG A 8 -7.94 -2.00 35.06
CA ARG A 8 -9.16 -1.26 35.46
C ARG A 8 -10.10 -1.15 34.26
N VAL A 9 -11.27 -1.79 34.36
CA VAL A 9 -12.39 -1.63 33.42
C VAL A 9 -13.17 -0.38 33.84
N TRP A 10 -13.42 0.53 32.91
CA TRP A 10 -14.18 1.75 33.18
C TRP A 10 -15.65 1.42 33.43
N THR A 11 -16.31 2.16 34.31
CA THR A 11 -17.75 2.03 34.51
C THR A 11 -18.51 2.69 33.35
N GLU A 12 -19.76 2.27 33.09
CA GLU A 12 -20.60 2.87 32.04
C GLU A 12 -20.72 4.39 32.21
N ASP A 13 -20.87 4.87 33.46
CA ASP A 13 -20.93 6.30 33.77
C ASP A 13 -19.63 7.06 33.42
N GLU A 14 -18.45 6.41 33.54
CA GLU A 14 -17.15 7.00 33.17
C GLU A 14 -17.00 7.04 31.64
N LEU A 15 -17.55 6.04 30.95
CA LEU A 15 -17.54 5.96 29.49
C LEU A 15 -18.50 6.99 28.87
N ASP A 16 -19.69 7.15 29.43
CA ASP A 16 -20.69 8.12 28.98
C ASP A 16 -20.22 9.56 29.19
N ALA A 17 -19.60 9.85 30.34
CA ALA A 17 -19.00 11.17 30.58
C ALA A 17 -17.84 11.47 29.62
N ALA A 18 -17.03 10.46 29.26
CA ALA A 18 -15.96 10.61 28.29
C ALA A 18 -16.50 10.83 26.86
N LEU A 19 -17.58 10.14 26.48
CA LEU A 19 -18.26 10.30 25.19
C LEU A 19 -18.96 11.66 25.06
N GLU A 20 -19.53 12.18 26.14
CA GLU A 20 -20.20 13.48 26.15
C GLU A 20 -19.18 14.62 25.96
N VAL A 21 -18.01 14.51 26.57
CA VAL A 21 -16.87 15.44 26.36
C VAL A 21 -16.33 15.34 24.91
N LEU A 22 -16.27 14.13 24.34
CA LEU A 22 -15.80 13.93 22.97
C LEU A 22 -16.73 14.55 21.91
N ASN A 23 -18.03 14.61 22.21
CA ASN A 23 -19.06 15.12 21.30
C ASN A 23 -19.45 16.59 21.55
N ALA A 24 -18.90 17.24 22.57
CA ALA A 24 -19.23 18.61 22.94
C ALA A 24 -18.91 19.65 21.84
N ASP A 25 -18.00 19.33 20.92
CA ASP A 25 -17.61 20.20 19.79
C ASP A 25 -18.40 19.94 18.49
N VAL A 26 -19.33 18.99 18.47
CA VAL A 26 -20.20 18.75 17.31
C VAL A 26 -21.37 19.74 17.33
N ARG A 27 -21.11 20.99 16.94
CA ARG A 27 -22.19 21.90 16.52
C ARG A 27 -22.71 21.45 15.17
N THR A 28 -23.90 20.86 15.16
CA THR A 28 -24.68 20.59 13.95
C THR A 28 -24.96 21.90 13.23
N ASP A 29 -24.31 22.11 12.09
CA ASP A 29 -24.54 23.27 11.24
C ASP A 29 -25.94 23.17 10.62
N GLU A 30 -26.86 24.05 11.04
CA GLU A 30 -28.23 24.09 10.54
C GLU A 30 -28.30 24.26 9.02
N GLN A 31 -27.28 24.85 8.38
CA GLN A 31 -27.24 24.95 6.92
C GLN A 31 -26.97 23.59 6.26
N VAL A 32 -26.20 22.72 6.91
CA VAL A 32 -25.94 21.35 6.43
C VAL A 32 -27.20 20.50 6.59
N LEU A 33 -27.90 20.63 7.72
CA LEU A 33 -29.18 19.96 7.95
C LEU A 33 -30.28 20.45 7.02
N SER A 34 -30.34 21.75 6.70
CA SER A 34 -31.35 22.29 5.77
C SER A 34 -31.12 21.83 4.33
N ARG A 35 -29.86 21.75 3.88
CA ARG A 35 -29.50 21.19 2.56
C ARG A 35 -29.80 19.70 2.47
N ALA A 36 -29.52 18.94 3.55
CA ALA A 36 -29.85 17.52 3.61
C ALA A 36 -31.38 17.29 3.55
N ARG A 37 -32.17 18.12 4.25
CA ARG A 37 -33.64 18.10 4.16
C ARG A 37 -34.15 18.46 2.76
N ALA A 38 -33.59 19.47 2.12
CA ALA A 38 -33.97 19.87 0.76
C ALA A 38 -33.67 18.75 -0.26
N ALA A 39 -32.52 18.09 -0.13
CA ALA A 39 -32.16 16.95 -0.99
C ALA A 39 -33.10 15.75 -0.79
N LEU A 40 -33.54 15.49 0.45
CA LEU A 40 -34.52 14.44 0.74
C LEU A 40 -35.91 14.72 0.17
N MET A 41 -36.37 15.98 0.17
CA MET A 41 -37.69 16.33 -0.39
C MET A 41 -37.73 16.22 -1.93
N ILE A 42 -36.60 16.41 -2.62
CA ILE A 42 -36.50 16.21 -4.08
C ILE A 42 -36.65 14.73 -4.46
N THR A 43 -36.23 13.81 -3.58
CA THR A 43 -36.37 12.37 -3.83
C THR A 43 -37.80 11.84 -3.68
N THR A 44 -38.69 12.56 -2.99
CA THR A 44 -40.10 12.17 -2.85
C THR A 44 -40.99 12.58 -4.03
N GLU A 45 -40.57 13.55 -4.86
CA GLU A 45 -41.37 14.01 -6.02
C GLU A 45 -41.08 13.24 -7.32
N SER A 46 -40.01 12.44 -7.36
CA SER A 46 -39.62 11.67 -8.57
C SER A 46 -40.14 10.22 -8.58
N GLY A 47 -41.03 9.88 -7.64
CA GLY A 47 -41.51 8.52 -7.39
C GLY A 47 -42.96 8.29 -7.75
N GLU A 48 -43.51 8.93 -8.79
CA GLU A 48 -44.84 8.60 -9.31
C GLU A 48 -44.92 8.91 -10.81
N ASN A 49 -44.71 7.89 -11.65
CA ASN A 49 -45.35 7.81 -12.96
C ASN A 49 -45.49 6.35 -13.39
N GLU A 50 -46.72 5.88 -13.24
CA GLU A 50 -47.34 4.67 -13.73
C GLU A 50 -47.28 4.62 -15.27
N VAL A 51 -46.84 3.49 -15.86
CA VAL A 51 -47.02 3.24 -17.30
C VAL A 51 -47.56 1.82 -17.52
N THR A 52 -48.80 1.82 -18.00
CA THR A 52 -49.67 0.75 -18.47
C THR A 52 -48.99 -0.19 -19.48
N THR A 53 -49.16 -1.50 -19.28
CA THR A 53 -48.80 -2.55 -20.25
C THR A 53 -49.94 -2.76 -21.24
N THR A 54 -49.69 -2.59 -22.54
CA THR A 54 -50.57 -3.04 -23.62
C THR A 54 -49.90 -4.22 -24.33
N GLU A 55 -50.57 -5.37 -24.30
CA GLU A 55 -50.27 -6.56 -25.12
C GLU A 55 -50.41 -6.24 -26.61
N GLU A 56 -49.51 -6.78 -27.44
CA GLU A 56 -49.92 -7.20 -28.78
C GLU A 56 -49.16 -8.44 -29.26
N ARG A 57 -49.97 -9.40 -29.70
CA ARG A 57 -49.65 -10.71 -30.28
C ARG A 57 -49.33 -10.53 -31.76
N THR A 58 -48.34 -11.24 -32.30
CA THR A 58 -48.43 -11.76 -33.68
C THR A 58 -47.63 -13.06 -33.81
N THR A 59 -48.29 -14.04 -34.43
CA THR A 59 -47.92 -15.45 -34.62
C THR A 59 -47.30 -15.66 -36.02
N ALA A 60 -46.24 -16.48 -36.12
CA ALA A 60 -45.97 -17.36 -37.27
C ALA A 60 -44.92 -18.45 -36.91
N GLU A 61 -45.19 -19.68 -37.32
CA GLU A 61 -44.57 -20.97 -36.92
C GLU A 61 -43.88 -21.65 -38.16
N PRO A 62 -43.37 -22.91 -38.12
CA PRO A 62 -42.05 -23.38 -37.66
C PRO A 62 -41.18 -24.07 -38.76
N ALA A 63 -39.94 -24.47 -38.40
CA ALA A 63 -39.28 -25.65 -38.99
C ALA A 63 -38.26 -26.33 -38.04
N ILE A 64 -38.74 -27.40 -37.38
CA ILE A 64 -38.15 -28.72 -37.08
C ILE A 64 -36.62 -28.89 -36.97
N GLY A 65 -36.18 -29.43 -35.83
CA GLY A 65 -34.88 -30.08 -35.63
C GLY A 65 -34.71 -30.66 -34.22
N GLU A 66 -35.27 -31.85 -33.98
CA GLU A 66 -35.20 -32.58 -32.70
C GLU A 66 -33.78 -33.09 -32.37
N ARG A 67 -33.39 -33.03 -31.08
CA ARG A 67 -32.97 -34.19 -30.25
C ARG A 67 -32.47 -33.76 -28.84
N ARG A 68 -33.20 -34.20 -27.80
CA ARG A 68 -32.75 -34.40 -26.40
C ARG A 68 -32.67 -35.93 -26.15
N PRO A 69 -32.15 -36.51 -25.02
CA PRO A 69 -32.05 -35.99 -23.63
C PRO A 69 -30.66 -36.29 -22.98
N ARG A 70 -30.27 -36.05 -21.71
CA ARG A 70 -30.86 -36.20 -20.36
C ARG A 70 -30.07 -35.34 -19.34
N ARG A 71 -30.76 -34.49 -18.56
CA ARG A 71 -30.90 -34.48 -17.07
C ARG A 71 -29.65 -34.72 -16.18
N SER A 72 -29.20 -33.66 -15.52
CA SER A 72 -29.09 -33.53 -14.04
C SER A 72 -29.11 -32.01 -13.73
N GLY A 73 -29.76 -31.43 -12.73
CA GLY A 73 -30.44 -31.98 -11.56
C GLY A 73 -29.92 -31.34 -10.28
N ARG A 74 -29.91 -30.00 -10.15
CA ARG A 74 -29.70 -29.35 -8.85
C ARG A 74 -30.60 -28.13 -8.70
N ARG A 75 -31.61 -28.30 -7.85
CA ARG A 75 -32.55 -27.29 -7.39
C ARG A 75 -31.84 -26.43 -6.35
N TRP A 76 -31.80 -25.13 -6.56
CA TRP A 76 -31.59 -24.14 -5.51
C TRP A 76 -32.90 -24.02 -4.73
N LEU A 77 -32.84 -24.23 -3.41
CA LEU A 77 -33.84 -23.78 -2.47
C LEU A 77 -33.31 -22.50 -1.84
N ALA A 78 -34.01 -21.40 -2.11
CA ALA A 78 -33.88 -20.13 -1.40
C ALA A 78 -34.95 -20.07 -0.31
N THR A 79 -34.58 -19.60 0.88
CA THR A 79 -35.45 -19.00 1.92
C THR A 79 -34.49 -18.35 2.95
N ALA A 80 -34.32 -17.02 2.94
CA ALA A 80 -35.00 -16.01 3.78
C ALA A 80 -34.76 -16.24 5.30
N ALA A 81 -34.40 -15.29 6.18
CA ALA A 81 -34.39 -13.83 6.16
C ALA A 81 -33.45 -13.33 7.29
N GLY A 82 -32.94 -12.10 7.15
CA GLY A 82 -32.21 -11.39 8.20
C GLY A 82 -31.99 -9.94 7.78
N VAL A 83 -33.05 -9.13 7.89
CA VAL A 83 -33.01 -7.68 7.62
C VAL A 83 -32.24 -7.00 8.75
N GLY A 84 -31.04 -6.50 8.44
CA GLY A 84 -30.33 -5.51 9.24
C GLY A 84 -30.29 -4.21 8.47
N VAL A 85 -31.12 -3.25 8.86
CA VAL A 85 -31.07 -1.87 8.35
C VAL A 85 -29.78 -1.24 8.88
N LEU A 86 -28.78 -1.10 8.03
CA LEU A 86 -27.71 -0.11 8.21
C LEU A 86 -27.91 0.97 7.17
N VAL A 87 -28.42 2.11 7.64
CA VAL A 87 -28.35 3.38 6.91
C VAL A 87 -26.88 3.80 6.93
N ALA A 88 -26.09 3.26 6.01
CA ALA A 88 -24.83 3.84 5.60
C ALA A 88 -25.09 4.47 4.23
N GLY A 89 -25.05 5.80 4.17
CA GLY A 89 -25.19 6.54 2.92
C GLY A 89 -24.02 6.25 1.98
N ALA A 90 -24.12 5.17 1.22
CA ALA A 90 -23.26 4.90 0.09
C ALA A 90 -23.92 5.52 -1.16
N LEU A 91 -23.39 6.65 -1.62
CA LEU A 91 -23.60 7.07 -2.99
C LEU A 91 -22.86 6.07 -3.89
N ILE A 92 -23.56 5.02 -4.33
CA ILE A 92 -23.09 4.15 -5.39
C ILE A 92 -23.19 4.96 -6.69
N ALA A 93 -22.10 5.63 -7.06
CA ALA A 93 -21.94 6.12 -8.41
C ALA A 93 -21.87 4.89 -9.33
N GLN A 94 -22.91 4.66 -10.11
CA GLN A 94 -22.90 3.62 -11.14
C GLN A 94 -21.91 4.04 -12.23
N THR A 95 -20.68 3.55 -12.15
CA THR A 95 -19.73 3.65 -13.26
C THR A 95 -20.08 2.58 -14.27
N VAL A 96 -20.44 3.00 -15.47
CA VAL A 96 -20.57 2.13 -16.64
C VAL A 96 -19.19 1.56 -16.93
N SER A 97 -18.93 0.31 -16.54
CA SER A 97 -17.65 -0.36 -16.78
C SER A 97 -17.51 -0.76 -18.24
N PHE A 98 -16.69 -0.01 -18.98
CA PHE A 98 -16.07 -0.49 -20.21
C PHE A 98 -14.70 -1.09 -19.85
N GLY A 99 -14.62 -2.40 -19.66
CA GLY A 99 -13.44 -3.26 -19.85
C GLY A 99 -12.07 -2.93 -19.23
N GLY A 100 -11.90 -1.83 -18.51
CA GLY A 100 -10.63 -1.40 -17.89
C GLY A 100 -10.78 -1.21 -16.38
N ARG A 101 -9.66 -1.34 -15.64
CA ARG A 101 -9.59 -0.98 -14.22
C ARG A 101 -10.01 0.48 -14.04
N ALA A 102 -10.71 0.78 -12.95
CA ALA A 102 -11.17 2.14 -12.65
C ALA A 102 -9.97 3.11 -12.55
N PRO A 103 -10.13 4.39 -12.93
CA PRO A 103 -9.09 5.39 -12.69
C PRO A 103 -8.79 5.55 -11.19
N ALA A 104 -7.70 6.24 -10.85
CA ALA A 104 -7.40 6.58 -9.47
C ALA A 104 -8.58 7.32 -8.81
N THR A 105 -8.83 7.01 -7.54
CA THR A 105 -9.89 7.67 -6.77
C THR A 105 -9.57 9.14 -6.53
N ALA A 106 -10.60 9.99 -6.45
CA ALA A 106 -10.41 11.42 -6.18
C ALA A 106 -9.71 11.68 -4.83
N GLU A 107 -9.92 10.83 -3.83
CA GLU A 107 -9.24 10.92 -2.53
C GLU A 107 -7.74 10.59 -2.63
N ALA A 108 -7.36 9.59 -3.44
CA ALA A 108 -5.96 9.26 -3.69
C ALA A 108 -5.25 10.40 -4.43
N VAL A 109 -5.88 10.95 -5.48
CA VAL A 109 -5.35 12.09 -6.23
C VAL A 109 -5.12 13.28 -5.31
N GLN A 110 -6.12 13.70 -4.53
CA GLN A 110 -5.98 14.81 -3.57
C GLN A 110 -4.93 14.54 -2.48
N THR A 111 -4.66 13.27 -2.16
CA THR A 111 -3.65 12.91 -1.17
C THR A 111 -2.25 13.02 -1.75
N LEU A 112 -2.03 12.56 -2.99
CA LEU A 112 -0.77 12.70 -3.70
C LEU A 112 -0.45 14.15 -4.05
N ASP A 113 -1.44 14.93 -4.49
CA ASP A 113 -1.30 16.38 -4.72
C ASP A 113 -0.79 17.10 -3.46
N ARG A 114 -1.38 16.79 -2.30
CA ARG A 114 -0.94 17.35 -1.02
C ARG A 114 0.46 16.87 -0.65
N ALA A 115 0.76 15.59 -0.81
CA ALA A 115 2.09 15.05 -0.54
C ALA A 115 3.17 15.71 -1.42
N ALA A 116 2.88 15.90 -2.71
CA ALA A 116 3.74 16.60 -3.66
C ALA A 116 3.96 18.07 -3.27
N ALA A 117 2.93 18.75 -2.77
CA ALA A 117 3.07 20.11 -2.26
C ALA A 117 3.92 20.17 -0.98
N GLN A 118 3.70 19.25 -0.02
CA GLN A 118 4.44 19.22 1.24
C GLN A 118 5.91 18.88 1.03
N THR A 119 6.22 17.96 0.11
CA THR A 119 7.62 17.58 -0.11
C THR A 119 8.46 18.71 -0.71
N ILE A 120 7.86 19.62 -1.49
CA ILE A 120 8.56 20.81 -2.02
C ILE A 120 8.89 21.79 -0.88
N GLY A 121 7.97 21.90 0.10
CA GLY A 121 8.14 22.71 1.31
C GLY A 121 9.10 22.09 2.34
N ALA A 122 9.24 20.76 2.35
CA ALA A 122 10.22 20.05 3.16
C ALA A 122 11.64 20.24 2.58
N VAL A 123 12.62 20.36 3.47
CA VAL A 123 14.04 20.40 3.11
C VAL A 123 14.63 19.04 3.44
N ASP A 124 15.09 18.30 2.42
CA ASP A 124 15.93 17.14 2.64
C ASP A 124 17.26 17.65 3.23
N GLU A 125 17.69 17.11 4.37
CA GLU A 125 18.91 17.59 5.04
C GLU A 125 20.13 17.50 4.11
N PRO A 126 20.83 18.62 3.86
CA PRO A 126 22.00 18.62 2.98
C PRO A 126 23.15 17.86 3.65
N VAL A 127 23.86 17.06 2.85
CA VAL A 127 25.06 16.34 3.32
C VAL A 127 26.29 17.22 3.08
N GLY A 128 26.94 17.66 4.16
CA GLY A 128 28.13 18.49 4.09
C GLY A 128 29.41 17.69 3.74
N PRO A 129 30.53 18.37 3.44
CA PRO A 129 31.83 17.72 3.23
C PRO A 129 32.23 16.86 4.44
N GLY A 130 32.58 15.60 4.19
CA GLY A 130 32.95 14.63 5.24
C GLY A 130 31.78 13.99 5.97
N GLN A 131 30.55 14.47 5.75
CA GLN A 131 29.33 13.86 6.28
C GLN A 131 28.76 12.81 5.32
N TYR A 132 27.88 11.99 5.86
CA TYR A 132 27.17 10.95 5.14
C TYR A 132 25.68 11.06 5.41
N ARG A 133 24.86 10.80 4.39
CA ARG A 133 23.47 10.44 4.60
C ARG A 133 23.41 8.98 5.03
N TYR A 134 23.02 8.76 6.27
CA TYR A 134 22.67 7.46 6.81
C TYR A 134 21.23 7.12 6.42
N ILE A 135 21.04 5.95 5.82
CA ILE A 135 19.74 5.40 5.43
C ILE A 135 19.61 4.06 6.16
N ALA A 136 18.58 3.92 6.99
CA ALA A 136 18.22 2.64 7.59
C ALA A 136 16.89 2.18 7.03
N MET A 137 16.91 1.01 6.39
CA MET A 137 15.75 0.34 5.84
C MET A 137 15.51 -0.95 6.60
N ARG A 138 14.36 -1.06 7.27
CA ARG A 138 13.87 -2.30 7.88
C ARG A 138 12.95 -2.97 6.90
N THR A 139 13.30 -4.16 6.44
CA THR A 139 12.51 -4.93 5.48
C THR A 139 12.12 -6.27 6.09
N TRP A 140 10.86 -6.65 5.93
CA TRP A 140 10.33 -7.93 6.33
C TRP A 140 9.92 -8.69 5.08
N GLY A 141 10.50 -9.89 4.90
CA GLY A 141 10.20 -10.77 3.78
C GLY A 141 9.53 -12.06 4.24
N LEU A 142 8.63 -12.58 3.42
CA LEU A 142 7.98 -13.86 3.65
C LEU A 142 8.94 -15.02 3.40
N GLU A 143 9.04 -15.91 4.39
CA GLU A 143 9.60 -17.24 4.27
C GLU A 143 8.47 -18.27 4.32
N THR A 144 8.62 -19.32 3.52
CA THR A 144 7.71 -20.46 3.51
C THR A 144 8.51 -21.74 3.73
N HIS A 145 8.04 -22.55 4.66
CA HIS A 145 8.64 -23.81 5.08
C HIS A 145 7.69 -24.94 4.73
N ASP A 146 7.95 -25.60 3.60
CA ASP A 146 7.20 -26.79 3.19
C ASP A 146 7.79 -28.04 3.85
N MET A 147 6.99 -28.65 4.73
CA MET A 147 7.34 -29.87 5.48
C MET A 147 6.63 -31.10 4.91
N GLY A 148 6.08 -31.01 3.70
CA GLY A 148 5.36 -32.07 3.00
C GLY A 148 3.87 -32.10 3.36
N ASP A 149 3.53 -32.48 4.60
CA ASP A 149 2.13 -32.53 5.05
C ASP A 149 1.65 -31.20 5.68
N LYS A 150 2.58 -30.31 5.98
CA LYS A 150 2.34 -29.00 6.59
C LYS A 150 3.17 -27.93 5.91
N VAL A 151 2.59 -26.73 5.83
CA VAL A 151 3.28 -25.52 5.42
C VAL A 151 3.26 -24.56 6.59
N PHE A 152 4.43 -23.99 6.89
CA PHE A 152 4.55 -22.88 7.82
C PHE A 152 5.05 -21.65 7.06
N ALA A 153 4.73 -20.46 7.56
CA ALA A 153 5.20 -19.25 6.96
C ALA A 153 5.39 -18.16 8.00
N ASN A 154 6.44 -17.37 7.81
CA ASN A 154 6.81 -16.30 8.72
C ASN A 154 7.37 -15.10 7.96
N LEU A 155 7.22 -13.91 8.53
CA LEU A 155 7.90 -12.70 8.10
C LEU A 155 9.15 -12.53 8.96
N ALA A 156 10.32 -12.47 8.34
CA ALA A 156 11.58 -12.22 9.02
C ALA A 156 12.15 -10.84 8.65
N GLU A 157 12.64 -10.13 9.66
CA GLU A 157 13.19 -8.78 9.48
C GLU A 157 14.69 -8.78 9.18
N ASN A 158 15.07 -7.98 8.18
CA ASN A 158 16.43 -7.58 7.89
C ASN A 158 16.59 -6.06 8.05
N LEU A 159 17.73 -5.65 8.55
CA LEU A 159 18.15 -4.25 8.60
C LEU A 159 19.22 -4.01 7.53
N ILE A 160 18.93 -3.07 6.65
CA ILE A 160 19.85 -2.60 5.62
C ILE A 160 20.24 -1.17 5.95
N GLU A 161 21.52 -0.94 6.20
CA GLU A 161 22.07 0.38 6.52
C GLU A 161 23.01 0.82 5.40
N THR A 162 22.82 2.04 4.90
CA THR A 162 23.66 2.63 3.86
C THR A 162 24.19 3.98 4.31
N TRP A 163 25.49 4.21 4.13
CA TRP A 163 26.14 5.51 4.33
C TRP A 163 26.52 6.07 2.97
N VAL A 164 25.83 7.13 2.59
CA VAL A 164 25.93 7.78 1.28
C VAL A 164 26.75 9.07 1.41
N PRO A 165 27.92 9.19 0.75
CA PRO A 165 28.73 10.39 0.81
C PRO A 165 28.03 11.59 0.13
N ALA A 166 28.47 12.82 0.48
CA ALA A 166 27.98 14.04 -0.17
C ALA A 166 28.20 14.07 -1.69
N ASN A 167 29.32 13.50 -2.15
CA ASN A 167 29.59 13.26 -3.57
C ASN A 167 29.32 11.78 -3.86
N GLU A 168 28.31 11.50 -4.68
CA GLU A 168 27.90 10.12 -5.01
C GLU A 168 29.02 9.27 -5.61
N GLN A 169 30.09 9.86 -6.14
CA GLN A 169 31.22 9.11 -6.70
C GLN A 169 32.26 8.62 -5.67
N ASP A 170 32.16 9.11 -4.44
CA ASP A 170 33.07 8.71 -3.35
C ASP A 170 32.71 7.32 -2.82
N GLU A 171 33.41 6.85 -1.79
CA GLU A 171 33.17 5.53 -1.19
C GLU A 171 31.90 5.53 -0.34
N TRP A 172 31.01 4.59 -0.62
CA TRP A 172 29.80 4.29 0.13
C TRP A 172 30.05 3.08 1.02
N MET A 173 29.20 2.91 2.03
CA MET A 173 29.15 1.69 2.82
C MET A 173 27.72 1.16 2.87
N LEU A 174 27.60 -0.16 2.74
CA LEU A 174 26.38 -0.93 2.93
C LEU A 174 26.63 -1.94 4.04
N ARG A 175 25.73 -2.02 5.00
CA ARG A 175 25.67 -3.10 5.97
C ARG A 175 24.32 -3.78 5.89
N ARG A 176 24.33 -5.10 5.94
CA ARG A 176 23.12 -5.92 6.07
C ARG A 176 23.26 -6.82 7.26
N ASP A 177 22.29 -6.73 8.16
CA ASP A 177 22.18 -7.56 9.35
C ASP A 177 20.80 -8.22 9.33
N THR A 178 20.74 -9.53 9.58
CA THR A 178 19.48 -10.20 9.90
C THR A 178 19.19 -9.93 11.38
N THR A 179 17.91 -9.75 11.70
CA THR A 179 17.49 -9.53 13.08
C THR A 179 16.83 -10.79 13.64
N ASP A 180 16.73 -10.89 14.95
CA ASP A 180 15.97 -11.96 15.61
C ASP A 180 14.44 -11.75 15.54
N ASN A 181 13.99 -10.67 14.89
CA ASN A 181 12.57 -10.36 14.79
C ASN A 181 11.91 -11.23 13.72
N ASN A 182 10.94 -12.01 14.17
CA ASN A 182 10.21 -12.95 13.33
C ASN A 182 8.72 -12.97 13.70
N GLN A 183 7.84 -13.04 12.71
CA GLN A 183 6.39 -13.08 12.88
C GLN A 183 5.77 -14.21 12.07
N TRP A 184 5.26 -15.24 12.76
CA TRP A 184 4.57 -16.35 12.12
C TRP A 184 3.19 -15.93 11.62
N VAL A 185 2.93 -16.20 10.33
CA VAL A 185 1.67 -15.90 9.64
C VAL A 185 0.90 -17.17 9.28
N ILE A 186 1.59 -18.32 9.18
CA ILE A 186 0.95 -19.65 9.08
C ILE A 186 1.62 -20.56 10.12
N GLY A 187 0.80 -21.10 11.03
CA GLY A 187 1.25 -21.91 12.15
C GLY A 187 1.95 -21.08 13.23
N THR A 188 2.69 -21.77 14.10
CA THR A 188 3.48 -21.18 15.19
C THR A 188 4.94 -21.60 15.13
N GLU A 189 5.81 -20.85 15.82
CA GLU A 189 7.23 -21.17 15.91
C GLU A 189 7.46 -22.56 16.51
N GLU A 190 6.70 -22.90 17.55
CA GLU A 190 6.81 -24.17 18.25
C GLU A 190 6.42 -25.35 17.34
N GLU A 191 5.36 -25.21 16.56
CA GLU A 191 4.93 -26.23 15.61
C GLU A 191 5.92 -26.40 14.46
N ALA A 192 6.44 -25.28 13.93
CA ALA A 192 7.43 -25.29 12.86
C ALA A 192 8.74 -25.97 13.32
N LYS A 193 9.25 -25.61 14.50
CA LYS A 193 10.43 -26.25 15.11
C LYS A 193 10.20 -27.72 15.39
N ALA A 194 9.02 -28.10 15.90
CA ALA A 194 8.68 -29.50 16.14
C ALA A 194 8.61 -30.32 14.85
N ALA A 195 8.23 -29.69 13.72
CA ALA A 195 8.26 -30.30 12.41
C ALA A 195 9.69 -30.36 11.81
N GLY A 196 10.64 -29.60 12.35
CA GLY A 196 12.03 -29.51 11.87
C GLY A 196 12.28 -28.37 10.89
N ALA A 197 11.40 -27.37 10.81
CA ALA A 197 11.65 -26.15 10.05
C ALA A 197 12.71 -25.30 10.78
N GLU A 198 13.71 -24.82 10.03
CA GLU A 198 14.69 -23.86 10.53
C GLU A 198 14.14 -22.45 10.29
N ALA A 199 13.94 -21.69 11.36
CA ALA A 199 13.58 -20.29 11.24
C ALA A 199 14.82 -19.50 10.81
N GLY A 200 14.73 -18.68 9.76
CA GLY A 200 15.80 -17.78 9.38
C GLY A 200 15.72 -17.28 7.96
N PHE A 201 15.91 -15.98 7.81
CA PHE A 201 16.07 -15.36 6.51
C PHE A 201 17.48 -15.63 6.02
N ALA A 202 17.61 -16.33 4.90
CA ALA A 202 18.89 -16.51 4.22
C ALA A 202 19.30 -15.18 3.55
N SER A 203 19.57 -14.14 4.34
CA SER A 203 20.27 -12.94 3.86
C SER A 203 21.76 -13.20 3.96
N VAL A 204 22.50 -12.71 2.98
CA VAL A 204 23.95 -12.56 3.13
C VAL A 204 24.15 -11.36 4.07
N GLU A 205 24.49 -11.64 5.31
CA GLU A 205 24.97 -10.63 6.24
C GLU A 205 26.36 -10.16 5.84
N GLY A 206 26.66 -8.89 6.10
CA GLY A 206 27.99 -8.37 5.84
C GLY A 206 28.07 -6.86 5.75
N GLU A 207 29.30 -6.41 5.53
CA GLU A 207 29.65 -5.03 5.26
C GLU A 207 30.36 -4.96 3.91
N TRP A 208 29.89 -4.07 3.04
CA TRP A 208 30.46 -3.80 1.73
C TRP A 208 30.80 -2.33 1.62
N ARG A 209 31.90 -2.05 0.92
CA ARG A 209 32.31 -0.69 0.57
C ARG A 209 32.62 -0.64 -0.92
N ALA A 210 32.12 0.40 -1.57
CA ALA A 210 32.34 0.60 -2.99
C ALA A 210 32.17 2.07 -3.33
N LYS A 211 32.92 2.53 -4.33
CA LYS A 211 32.61 3.80 -4.98
C LYS A 211 31.27 3.72 -5.69
N CYS A 212 30.56 4.84 -5.78
CA CYS A 212 29.30 4.94 -6.52
C CYS A 212 28.17 4.01 -6.03
N GLY A 213 28.27 3.46 -4.82
CA GLY A 213 27.31 2.48 -4.32
C GLY A 213 27.34 1.14 -5.07
N ASP A 214 28.36 0.87 -5.90
CA ASP A 214 28.45 -0.32 -6.74
C ASP A 214 28.94 -1.55 -5.96
N PHE A 215 28.23 -1.92 -4.90
CA PHE A 215 28.65 -2.97 -3.95
C PHE A 215 28.80 -4.35 -4.59
N HIS A 216 28.02 -4.65 -5.62
CA HIS A 216 27.95 -5.98 -6.25
C HIS A 216 28.32 -5.98 -7.75
N SER A 217 28.85 -4.87 -8.27
CA SER A 217 29.31 -4.76 -9.65
C SER A 217 30.82 -4.92 -9.74
N ASP A 218 31.31 -5.63 -10.75
CA ASP A 218 32.75 -5.72 -11.04
C ASP A 218 33.30 -4.42 -11.66
N VAL A 219 32.43 -3.60 -12.26
CA VAL A 219 32.78 -2.30 -12.86
C VAL A 219 32.25 -1.16 -11.99
N LYS A 220 33.16 -0.35 -11.43
CA LYS A 220 32.79 0.74 -10.51
C LYS A 220 32.50 2.02 -11.28
N CYS A 221 31.48 2.74 -10.84
CA CYS A 221 31.03 4.03 -11.34
C CYS A 221 30.60 4.01 -12.81
N GLN A 222 30.14 2.86 -13.29
CA GLN A 222 29.65 2.67 -14.66
C GLN A 222 28.22 2.12 -14.70
N THR A 223 27.64 1.77 -13.54
CA THR A 223 26.25 1.31 -13.47
C THR A 223 25.32 2.44 -13.84
N GLU A 224 24.53 2.25 -14.89
CA GLU A 224 23.49 3.19 -15.27
C GLU A 224 22.41 3.24 -14.19
N GLY A 225 21.90 4.45 -13.92
CA GLY A 225 20.83 4.61 -12.95
C GLY A 225 19.47 4.17 -13.52
N ASN A 226 18.59 3.75 -12.63
CA ASN A 226 17.22 3.33 -12.93
C ASN A 226 16.34 3.52 -11.68
N TRP A 227 15.09 3.04 -11.72
CA TRP A 227 14.14 3.18 -10.62
C TRP A 227 14.62 2.51 -9.32
N GLN A 228 15.36 1.40 -9.40
CA GLN A 228 15.93 0.68 -8.25
C GLN A 228 17.28 1.25 -7.80
N ASN A 229 17.97 1.99 -8.67
CA ASN A 229 19.27 2.63 -8.42
C ASN A 229 19.26 4.08 -8.93
N PRO A 230 18.60 5.01 -8.23
CA PRO A 230 18.31 6.35 -8.77
C PRO A 230 19.51 7.30 -8.62
N THR A 231 20.54 7.09 -9.44
CA THR A 231 21.71 7.98 -9.51
C THR A 231 21.32 9.41 -9.87
N ALA A 232 22.14 10.41 -9.51
CA ALA A 232 21.83 11.80 -9.83
C ALA A 232 21.67 12.04 -11.35
N ALA A 233 22.49 11.36 -12.16
CA ALA A 233 22.40 11.44 -13.63
C ALA A 233 21.06 10.89 -14.15
N TRP A 234 20.59 9.76 -13.60
CA TRP A 234 19.28 9.21 -13.98
C TRP A 234 18.14 10.13 -13.55
N GLN A 235 18.17 10.63 -12.31
CA GLN A 235 17.18 11.59 -11.81
C GLN A 235 17.10 12.84 -12.68
N ALA A 236 18.25 13.39 -13.11
CA ALA A 236 18.31 14.55 -14.00
C ALA A 236 17.80 14.27 -15.42
N SER A 237 17.75 13.00 -15.84
CA SER A 237 17.23 12.59 -17.14
C SER A 237 15.71 12.41 -17.16
N LEU A 238 15.06 12.40 -15.99
CA LEU A 238 13.62 12.18 -15.89
C LEU A 238 12.83 13.37 -16.44
N PRO A 239 11.69 13.14 -17.11
CA PRO A 239 10.78 14.21 -17.48
C PRO A 239 10.30 14.98 -16.25
N THR A 240 10.23 16.31 -16.35
CA THR A 240 9.66 17.18 -15.30
C THR A 240 8.14 17.34 -15.41
N ASP A 241 7.57 16.96 -16.56
CA ASP A 241 6.13 16.90 -16.76
C ASP A 241 5.58 15.58 -16.19
N PRO A 242 4.55 15.60 -15.31
CA PRO A 242 4.03 14.39 -14.68
C PRO A 242 3.45 13.36 -15.67
N ASP A 243 2.89 13.82 -16.80
CA ASP A 243 2.31 12.94 -17.82
C ASP A 243 3.43 12.20 -18.54
N ALA A 244 4.45 12.95 -18.99
CA ALA A 244 5.64 12.34 -19.59
C ALA A 244 6.40 11.43 -18.62
N LEU A 245 6.43 11.76 -17.32
CA LEU A 245 7.05 10.89 -16.31
C LEU A 245 6.25 9.59 -16.12
N PHE A 246 4.92 9.65 -16.14
CA PHE A 246 4.08 8.45 -16.10
C PHE A 246 4.29 7.57 -17.33
N GLU A 247 4.39 8.14 -18.53
CA GLU A 247 4.72 7.38 -19.74
C GLU A 247 6.12 6.75 -19.64
N ARG A 248 7.09 7.47 -19.06
CA ARG A 248 8.42 6.92 -18.79
C ARG A 248 8.37 5.74 -17.81
N LEU A 249 7.58 5.84 -16.75
CA LEU A 249 7.37 4.75 -15.79
C LEU A 249 6.76 3.52 -16.47
N ASN A 250 5.73 3.69 -17.31
CA ASN A 250 5.13 2.59 -18.06
C ASN A 250 6.12 1.93 -19.02
N ALA A 251 6.99 2.71 -19.67
CA ALA A 251 7.97 2.19 -20.61
C ALA A 251 9.12 1.42 -19.92
N ASP A 252 9.50 1.83 -18.70
CA ASP A 252 10.60 1.21 -17.96
C ASP A 252 10.15 0.03 -17.08
N ALA A 253 8.87 -0.03 -16.69
CA ALA A 253 8.35 -1.09 -15.84
C ALA A 253 8.28 -2.44 -16.59
N PRO A 254 8.43 -3.58 -15.89
CA PRO A 254 8.30 -4.89 -16.51
C PRO A 254 6.94 -5.08 -17.21
N ASP A 255 6.97 -5.63 -18.42
CA ASP A 255 5.75 -6.02 -19.15
C ASP A 255 5.18 -7.32 -18.54
N ASN A 256 4.19 -7.17 -17.67
CA ASN A 256 3.48 -8.26 -17.02
C ASN A 256 1.98 -7.94 -16.85
N ASP A 257 1.21 -8.92 -16.37
CA ASP A 257 -0.24 -8.83 -16.22
C ASP A 257 -0.72 -8.13 -14.94
N ARG A 258 0.20 -7.65 -14.09
CA ARG A 258 -0.13 -6.99 -12.82
C ARG A 258 -0.59 -5.55 -13.01
N GLY A 259 -0.26 -4.92 -14.14
CA GLY A 259 -0.74 -3.60 -14.54
C GLY A 259 -0.37 -2.50 -13.54
N GLY A 260 -1.36 -1.73 -13.06
CA GLY A 260 -1.13 -0.61 -12.15
C GLY A 260 -0.37 -0.95 -10.85
N LEU A 261 -0.48 -2.20 -10.37
CA LEU A 261 0.29 -2.63 -9.21
C LEU A 261 1.79 -2.66 -9.50
N GLU A 262 2.21 -3.17 -10.67
CA GLU A 262 3.62 -3.20 -11.07
C GLU A 262 4.19 -1.79 -11.17
N LEU A 263 3.43 -0.85 -11.74
CA LEU A 263 3.83 0.56 -11.82
C LEU A 263 4.05 1.16 -10.42
N LEU A 264 3.18 0.84 -9.46
CA LEU A 264 3.31 1.31 -8.08
C LEU A 264 4.53 0.69 -7.39
N VAL A 265 4.79 -0.61 -7.58
CA VAL A 265 5.99 -1.30 -7.05
C VAL A 265 7.26 -0.63 -7.57
N TYR A 266 7.34 -0.43 -8.89
CA TYR A 266 8.53 0.10 -9.55
C TYR A 266 8.83 1.54 -9.12
N ALA A 267 7.80 2.38 -8.97
CA ALA A 267 7.95 3.72 -8.42
C ALA A 267 8.30 3.72 -6.92
N ALA A 268 7.75 2.76 -6.16
CA ALA A 268 8.01 2.63 -4.74
C ALA A 268 9.45 2.19 -4.44
N ASP A 269 10.08 1.39 -5.32
CA ASP A 269 11.51 1.06 -5.23
C ASP A 269 12.38 2.33 -5.25
N ALA A 270 12.07 3.26 -6.16
CA ALA A 270 12.76 4.55 -6.24
C ALA A 270 12.57 5.37 -4.97
N LEU A 271 11.33 5.45 -4.46
CA LEU A 271 11.02 6.17 -3.23
C LEU A 271 11.70 5.54 -2.01
N CYS A 272 11.74 4.21 -1.93
CA CYS A 272 12.32 3.46 -0.83
C CYS A 272 13.84 3.62 -0.75
N SER A 273 14.52 3.90 -1.87
CA SER A 273 15.95 4.22 -1.90
C SER A 273 16.33 5.40 -0.98
N SER A 274 15.39 6.33 -0.74
CA SER A 274 15.62 7.61 -0.05
C SER A 274 16.75 8.49 -0.62
N LEU A 275 17.11 8.26 -1.88
CA LEU A 275 18.08 9.04 -2.66
C LEU A 275 17.42 10.04 -3.62
N ILE A 276 16.11 9.90 -3.84
CA ILE A 276 15.35 10.76 -4.73
C ILE A 276 15.25 12.17 -4.15
N THR A 277 15.61 13.17 -4.96
CA THR A 277 15.46 14.59 -4.59
C THR A 277 13.99 14.96 -4.39
N LYS A 278 13.71 15.97 -3.56
CA LYS A 278 12.34 16.41 -3.28
C LYS A 278 11.51 16.74 -4.54
N ASP A 279 12.13 17.32 -5.58
CA ASP A 279 11.43 17.70 -6.81
C ASP A 279 11.05 16.46 -7.64
N VAL A 280 11.96 15.49 -7.73
CA VAL A 280 11.68 14.21 -8.39
C VAL A 280 10.63 13.42 -7.60
N ARG A 281 10.71 13.40 -6.26
CA ARG A 281 9.73 12.77 -5.38
C ARG A 281 8.33 13.38 -5.57
N ALA A 282 8.23 14.71 -5.61
CA ALA A 282 6.98 15.41 -5.90
C ALA A 282 6.41 15.01 -7.27
N ASN A 283 7.28 14.92 -8.30
CA ASN A 283 6.85 14.57 -9.64
C ASN A 283 6.42 13.10 -9.75
N ILE A 284 7.09 12.18 -9.05
CA ILE A 284 6.66 10.79 -8.92
C ILE A 284 5.25 10.74 -8.33
N TYR A 285 4.98 11.44 -7.21
CA TYR A 285 3.63 11.47 -6.64
C TYR A 285 2.57 11.94 -7.62
N LYS A 286 2.84 13.01 -8.39
CA LYS A 286 1.92 13.47 -9.44
C LYS A 286 1.73 12.46 -10.57
N ALA A 287 2.78 11.73 -10.96
CA ALA A 287 2.68 10.67 -11.95
C ALA A 287 1.84 9.49 -11.43
N LEU A 288 1.94 9.14 -10.14
CA LEU A 288 1.17 8.04 -9.54
C LEU A 288 -0.34 8.29 -9.57
N GLU A 289 -0.81 9.54 -9.62
CA GLU A 289 -2.24 9.89 -9.74
C GLU A 289 -2.91 9.28 -10.99
N LYS A 290 -2.10 8.88 -11.98
CA LYS A 290 -2.57 8.29 -13.23
C LYS A 290 -2.70 6.77 -13.17
N ILE A 291 -2.22 6.12 -12.11
CA ILE A 291 -2.28 4.67 -11.99
C ILE A 291 -3.74 4.23 -11.84
N PRO A 292 -4.26 3.39 -12.77
CA PRO A 292 -5.59 2.80 -12.62
C PRO A 292 -5.66 1.92 -11.37
N GLY A 293 -6.73 2.07 -10.59
CA GLY A 293 -6.99 1.34 -9.36
C GLY A 293 -6.36 1.94 -8.11
N LEU A 294 -5.64 3.06 -8.21
CA LEU A 294 -5.02 3.69 -7.05
C LEU A 294 -6.07 4.29 -6.11
N GLN A 295 -6.01 3.91 -4.84
CA GLN A 295 -6.94 4.36 -3.80
C GLN A 295 -6.24 4.60 -2.47
N VAL A 296 -6.84 5.42 -1.59
CA VAL A 296 -6.43 5.46 -0.17
C VAL A 296 -6.94 4.19 0.50
N THR A 297 -6.03 3.39 1.04
CA THR A 297 -6.36 2.09 1.66
C THR A 297 -6.45 2.21 3.18
N GLU A 298 -5.72 3.15 3.78
CA GLU A 298 -5.73 3.40 5.22
C GLU A 298 -5.32 4.84 5.52
N LYS A 299 -6.11 5.58 6.34
CA LYS A 299 -5.82 6.99 6.66
C LYS A 299 -4.77 7.17 7.76
N GLN A 300 -4.51 6.11 8.52
CA GLN A 300 -3.59 6.08 9.66
C GLN A 300 -2.85 4.75 9.69
N ALA A 301 -2.03 4.50 8.67
CA ALA A 301 -1.17 3.33 8.60
C ALA A 301 0.10 3.55 9.43
N ASN A 302 0.42 2.64 10.34
CA ASN A 302 1.68 2.65 11.07
C ASN A 302 2.69 1.72 10.39
N LEU A 303 3.86 2.25 10.05
CA LEU A 303 4.99 1.46 9.58
C LEU A 303 6.29 1.99 10.18
N GLY A 304 7.08 1.11 10.82
CA GLY A 304 8.31 1.51 11.50
C GLY A 304 8.11 2.54 12.61
N GLY A 305 6.93 2.58 13.25
CA GLY A 305 6.60 3.54 14.30
C GLY A 305 6.15 4.92 13.80
N ARG A 306 6.10 5.12 12.48
CA ARG A 306 5.63 6.35 11.84
C ARG A 306 4.22 6.15 11.29
N ILE A 307 3.33 7.11 11.54
CA ILE A 307 1.95 7.08 11.04
C ILE A 307 1.86 7.91 9.76
N GLY A 308 1.26 7.34 8.73
CA GLY A 308 1.00 8.01 7.46
C GLY A 308 -0.31 7.60 6.81
N ILE A 309 -0.52 8.07 5.58
CA ILE A 309 -1.64 7.66 4.74
C ILE A 309 -1.13 6.59 3.78
N ALA A 310 -1.80 5.44 3.75
CA ALA A 310 -1.53 4.38 2.79
C ALA A 310 -2.33 4.60 1.50
N LEU A 311 -1.63 4.55 0.37
CA LEU A 311 -2.23 4.50 -0.97
C LEU A 311 -1.82 3.20 -1.64
N GLY A 312 -2.77 2.51 -2.26
CA GLY A 312 -2.47 1.22 -2.85
C GLY A 312 -3.28 0.87 -4.08
N VAL A 313 -2.76 -0.13 -4.79
CA VAL A 313 -3.34 -0.73 -5.99
C VAL A 313 -3.44 -2.22 -5.76
N ASP A 314 -4.59 -2.79 -6.07
CA ASP A 314 -4.92 -4.20 -5.95
C ASP A 314 -4.91 -4.84 -7.35
N ASP A 315 -4.19 -5.95 -7.52
CA ASP A 315 -4.16 -6.69 -8.79
C ASP A 315 -5.20 -7.82 -8.88
N GLY A 316 -5.89 -8.13 -7.77
CA GLY A 316 -6.85 -9.21 -7.60
C GLY A 316 -6.37 -10.33 -6.69
N ASP A 317 -5.06 -10.45 -6.47
CA ASP A 317 -4.46 -11.43 -5.54
C ASP A 317 -3.80 -10.73 -4.34
N VAL A 318 -3.14 -9.60 -4.61
CA VAL A 318 -2.43 -8.80 -3.63
C VAL A 318 -2.63 -7.31 -3.88
N ARG A 319 -2.45 -6.54 -2.81
CA ARG A 319 -2.41 -5.09 -2.84
C ARG A 319 -1.02 -4.60 -2.46
N GLN A 320 -0.44 -3.74 -3.29
CA GLN A 320 0.73 -2.95 -2.95
C GLN A 320 0.28 -1.64 -2.33
N ASP A 321 0.78 -1.30 -1.14
CA ASP A 321 0.58 0.00 -0.50
C ASP A 321 1.91 0.76 -0.42
N ILE A 322 1.90 2.06 -0.71
CA ILE A 322 2.90 3.04 -0.25
C ILE A 322 2.34 3.84 0.91
N ILE A 323 3.17 4.18 1.88
CA ILE A 323 2.79 4.96 3.06
C ILE A 323 3.55 6.28 3.03
N ILE A 324 2.81 7.39 3.07
CA ILE A 324 3.37 8.74 3.00
C ILE A 324 2.99 9.53 4.25
N ASP A 325 3.96 10.25 4.79
CA ASP A 325 3.75 11.21 5.87
C ASP A 325 2.94 12.41 5.34
N PRO A 326 1.71 12.65 5.83
CA PRO A 326 0.84 13.70 5.29
C PRO A 326 1.31 15.11 5.63
N ALA A 327 2.19 15.28 6.62
CA ALA A 327 2.68 16.58 7.04
C ALA A 327 3.91 17.01 6.22
N THR A 328 4.76 16.05 5.83
CA THR A 328 6.04 16.35 5.18
C THR A 328 6.11 15.89 3.71
N GLY A 329 5.20 15.01 3.28
CA GLY A 329 5.30 14.34 1.99
C GLY A 329 6.47 13.35 1.92
N GLN A 330 7.07 12.97 3.06
CA GLN A 330 8.14 11.99 3.09
C GLN A 330 7.57 10.58 2.95
N PHE A 331 8.24 9.75 2.15
CA PHE A 331 7.97 8.33 2.09
C PHE A 331 8.30 7.68 3.45
N ILE A 332 7.36 6.91 4.00
CA ILE A 332 7.55 6.14 5.22
C ILE A 332 8.01 4.73 4.87
N GLY A 333 7.39 4.14 3.84
CA GLY A 333 7.64 2.77 3.46
C GLY A 333 6.55 2.20 2.56
N GLN A 334 6.56 0.88 2.42
CA GLN A 334 5.64 0.12 1.59
C GLN A 334 5.28 -1.21 2.24
N ARG A 335 4.17 -1.80 1.82
CA ARG A 335 3.79 -3.18 2.18
C ARG A 335 3.00 -3.85 1.07
N GLN A 336 3.09 -5.16 1.02
CA GLN A 336 2.23 -6.00 0.20
C GLN A 336 1.28 -6.80 1.10
N VAL A 337 0.01 -6.85 0.74
CA VAL A 337 -1.06 -7.48 1.52
C VAL A 337 -1.88 -8.40 0.62
N THR A 338 -2.19 -9.62 1.06
CA THR A 338 -3.11 -10.50 0.30
C THR A 338 -4.53 -9.93 0.33
N THR A 339 -5.23 -9.99 -0.81
CA THR A 339 -6.59 -9.43 -0.92
C THR A 339 -7.65 -10.53 -0.90
N ASP A 340 -7.26 -11.76 -1.17
CA ASP A 340 -8.07 -12.97 -1.02
C ASP A 340 -7.36 -14.06 -0.20
N ASP A 341 -8.12 -15.10 0.17
CA ASP A 341 -7.58 -16.33 0.76
C ASP A 341 -6.82 -17.12 -0.32
N VAL A 342 -5.49 -17.15 -0.24
CA VAL A 342 -4.61 -17.78 -1.25
C VAL A 342 -3.47 -18.54 -0.58
N ASN A 343 -3.16 -19.75 -1.06
CA ASN A 343 -2.02 -20.57 -0.58
C ASN A 343 -1.93 -20.72 0.96
N GLY A 344 -3.08 -20.75 1.66
CA GLY A 344 -3.14 -20.85 3.12
C GLY A 344 -3.09 -19.52 3.87
N PHE A 345 -2.77 -18.42 3.19
CA PHE A 345 -2.87 -17.07 3.74
C PHE A 345 -4.32 -16.60 3.77
N LYS A 346 -4.67 -15.81 4.79
CA LYS A 346 -5.97 -15.15 4.87
C LYS A 346 -5.93 -13.81 4.18
N ALA A 347 -7.04 -13.38 3.58
CA ALA A 347 -7.19 -11.99 3.14
C ALA A 347 -6.79 -11.01 4.25
N GLY A 348 -6.00 -9.99 3.92
CA GLY A 348 -5.43 -9.05 4.88
C GLY A 348 -4.08 -9.44 5.47
N THR A 349 -3.49 -10.57 5.07
CA THR A 349 -2.15 -10.96 5.55
C THR A 349 -1.08 -10.12 4.86
N VAL A 350 -0.21 -9.48 5.64
CA VAL A 350 0.97 -8.79 5.10
C VAL A 350 2.00 -9.85 4.69
N THR A 351 2.50 -9.76 3.45
CA THR A 351 3.50 -10.71 2.90
C THR A 351 4.86 -10.07 2.70
N SER A 352 4.94 -8.74 2.67
CA SER A 352 6.20 -8.02 2.76
C SER A 352 5.95 -6.62 3.28
N LEU A 353 6.94 -6.02 3.93
CA LEU A 353 6.93 -4.59 4.22
C LEU A 353 8.35 -4.04 4.32
N SER A 354 8.51 -2.77 3.97
CA SER A 354 9.76 -2.04 4.17
C SER A 354 9.45 -0.67 4.74
N SER A 355 10.20 -0.25 5.76
CA SER A 355 10.17 1.11 6.28
C SER A 355 11.56 1.72 6.21
N VAL A 356 11.63 3.03 5.96
CA VAL A 356 12.89 3.74 5.76
C VAL A 356 12.98 5.00 6.63
N THR A 357 14.18 5.22 7.15
CA THR A 357 14.55 6.41 7.91
C THR A 357 15.87 6.95 7.41
N THR A 358 16.03 8.27 7.44
CA THR A 358 17.24 8.95 6.98
C THR A 358 17.72 9.99 7.99
N HIS A 359 19.04 10.15 8.07
CA HIS A 359 19.71 11.13 8.92
C HIS A 359 21.03 11.56 8.28
N VAL A 360 21.55 12.73 8.63
CA VAL A 360 22.95 13.11 8.34
C VAL A 360 23.85 12.74 9.52
N VAL A 361 24.97 12.09 9.25
CA VAL A 361 25.96 11.67 10.26
C VAL A 361 27.37 12.14 9.87
N ASP A 362 28.23 12.34 10.85
CA ASP A 362 29.55 12.97 10.65
C ASP A 362 30.65 12.00 10.18
N ALA A 363 30.36 10.71 10.08
CA ALA A 363 31.32 9.72 9.56
C ALA A 363 30.62 8.45 9.06
N MET A 364 31.27 7.78 8.11
CA MET A 364 30.87 6.45 7.63
C MET A 364 30.88 5.44 8.79
N GLY A 365 29.85 4.58 8.84
CA GLY A 365 29.71 3.55 9.87
C GLY A 365 29.17 4.06 11.22
N VAL A 366 29.00 5.38 11.39
CA VAL A 366 28.37 5.97 12.58
C VAL A 366 26.85 5.97 12.40
N LYS A 367 26.14 5.52 13.43
CA LYS A 367 24.67 5.59 13.49
C LYS A 367 24.22 6.91 14.13
N PRO A 368 23.04 7.44 13.80
CA PRO A 368 22.47 8.59 14.49
C PRO A 368 22.35 8.32 15.98
N THR A 369 22.69 9.30 16.81
CA THR A 369 22.37 9.29 18.24
C THR A 369 20.90 9.65 18.40
N GLY A 370 20.11 8.72 18.93
CA GLY A 370 18.66 8.90 19.18
C GLY A 370 18.33 9.92 20.25
#